data_AF-A0A6J6MT04-F1
#
_entry.id   AF-A0A6J6MT04-F1
#
_cell.length_a   1.000
_cell.length_b   1.000
_cell.length_c   1.000
_cell.angle_alpha   90.00
_cell.angle_beta   90.00
_cell.angle_gamma   90.00
#
_symmetry.space_group_name_H-M   'P 1'
#
loop_
_entity.id
_entity.type
_entity.pdbx_description
1 polymer ?
#
loop_
_entity_poly.entity_id
_entity_poly.type
_entity_poly.pdbx_seq_one_letter_code
_entity_poly.pdbx_strand_id
1 'polypeptide(L)' 'MISAKGLENIPADTYYDMPTHFTKLASDGHRTAAFPLHEYWVDIGRLDELERAQREWPREVQ' A
#
# COMPACT_ATOMS: atom_id res chain seq x y z
N MET A 1 0.83 7.30 -2.06
CA MET A 1 1.88 7.37 -3.11
C MET A 1 3.11 8.03 -2.53
N ILE A 2 4.30 7.60 -2.93
CA ILE A 2 5.58 8.18 -2.46
C ILE A 2 6.27 8.91 -3.61
N SER A 3 6.86 10.07 -3.33
CA SER A 3 7.64 10.84 -4.31
C SER A 3 9.05 10.28 -4.47
N ALA A 4 9.73 10.58 -5.58
CA ALA A 4 11.14 10.19 -5.79
C ALA A 4 12.05 10.64 -4.64
N LYS A 5 11.88 11.88 -4.15
CA LYS A 5 12.60 12.40 -2.98
C LYS A 5 12.31 11.61 -1.70
N GLY A 6 11.09 11.07 -1.56
CA GLY A 6 10.76 10.18 -0.44
C GLY A 6 11.61 8.91 -0.46
N LEU A 7 11.79 8.32 -1.65
CA LEU A 7 12.58 7.09 -1.85
C LEU A 7 14.08 7.27 -1.50
N GLU A 8 14.63 8.48 -1.63
CA GLU A 8 16.00 8.80 -1.21
C GLU A 8 16.25 8.59 0.29
N ASN A 9 15.18 8.48 1.10
CA ASN A 9 15.28 8.22 2.54
C ASN A 9 15.26 6.72 2.91
N ILE A 10 15.25 5.82 1.91
CA ILE A 10 15.32 4.37 2.13
C ILE A 10 16.80 3.96 2.30
N PRO A 11 17.18 3.31 3.42
CA PRO A 11 18.54 2.86 3.64
C PRO A 11 18.91 1.71 2.69
N ALA A 12 20.15 1.70 2.23
CA ALA A 12 20.69 0.61 1.43
C ALA A 12 20.98 -0.64 2.29
N ASP A 13 20.92 -1.81 1.65
CA ASP A 13 21.39 -3.09 2.17
C ASP A 13 20.84 -3.50 3.55
N THR A 14 19.64 -3.05 3.88
CA THR A 14 18.97 -3.37 5.15
C THR A 14 17.51 -3.68 4.90
N TYR A 15 16.95 -4.63 5.65
CA TYR A 15 15.51 -4.82 5.67
C TYR A 15 14.81 -3.51 6.07
N TYR A 16 13.90 -3.05 5.23
CA TYR A 16 13.20 -1.80 5.44
C TYR A 16 11.83 -1.85 4.79
N ASP A 17 10.78 -1.63 5.57
CA ASP A 17 9.39 -1.73 5.12
C ASP A 17 8.70 -0.37 5.02
N MET A 18 7.56 -0.36 4.30
CA MET A 18 6.80 0.85 4.04
C MET A 18 6.20 1.50 5.30
N PRO A 19 5.68 0.77 6.31
CA PRO A 19 5.25 1.37 7.57
C PRO A 19 6.38 2.10 8.31
N THR A 20 7.56 1.47 8.41
CA THR A 20 8.75 2.10 9.01
C THR A 20 9.15 3.35 8.24
N HIS A 21 9.11 3.28 6.90
CA HIS A 21 9.44 4.40 6.05
C HIS A 21 8.52 5.61 6.26
N PHE A 22 7.20 5.40 6.24
CA PHE A 22 6.24 6.48 6.47
C PHE A 22 6.36 7.08 7.88
N THR A 23 6.61 6.25 8.88
CA THR A 23 6.87 6.71 10.26
C THR A 23 8.10 7.60 10.32
N LYS A 24 9.20 7.19 9.67
CA LYS A 24 10.44 7.96 9.59
C LYS A 24 10.24 9.28 8.83
N LEU A 25 9.56 9.25 7.69
CA LEU A 25 9.29 10.48 6.92
C LEU A 25 8.50 11.48 7.75
N ALA A 26 7.49 11.03 8.51
CA ALA A 26 6.71 11.88 9.39
C ALA A 26 7.56 12.43 10.57
N SER A 27 8.41 11.60 11.19
CA SER A 27 9.28 12.04 12.30
C SER A 27 10.34 13.05 11.85
N ASP A 28 10.84 12.91 10.63
CA ASP A 28 11.88 13.77 10.06
C ASP A 28 11.29 15.08 9.49
N GLY A 29 9.99 15.34 9.70
CA GLY A 29 9.30 16.57 9.32
C GLY A 29 8.91 16.64 7.84
N HIS A 30 8.99 15.53 7.10
CA HIS A 30 8.51 15.49 5.73
C HIS A 30 6.99 15.52 5.68
N ARG A 31 6.45 16.12 4.61
CA ARG A 31 5.00 16.16 4.37
C ARG A 31 4.48 14.76 4.09
N THR A 32 3.71 14.22 5.03
CA THR A 32 2.95 12.98 4.88
C THR A 32 1.46 13.30 5.00
N ALA A 33 0.62 12.46 4.40
CA ALA A 33 -0.83 12.57 4.49
C ALA A 33 -1.45 11.18 4.45
N ALA A 34 -2.53 11.01 5.19
CA ALA A 34 -3.39 9.85 5.13
C ALA A 34 -4.77 10.31 4.62
N PHE A 35 -5.37 9.51 3.74
CA PHE A 35 -6.72 9.75 3.24
C PHE A 35 -7.58 8.54 3.58
N PRO A 36 -8.73 8.72 4.24
CA PRO A 36 -9.61 7.60 4.54
C PRO A 36 -10.22 7.06 3.25
N LEU A 37 -10.08 5.76 3.01
CA LEU A 37 -10.79 5.06 1.95
C LEU A 37 -12.10 4.50 2.50
N HIS A 38 -13.22 4.85 1.88
CA HIS A 38 -14.55 4.36 2.24
C HIS A 38 -15.07 3.25 1.32
N GLU A 39 -14.34 2.99 0.24
CA GLU A 39 -14.68 1.99 -0.76
C GLU A 39 -14.23 0.59 -0.34
N TYR A 40 -14.88 -0.42 -0.89
CA TYR A 40 -14.45 -1.79 -0.70
C TYR A 40 -13.08 -2.01 -1.34
N TRP A 41 -12.14 -2.52 -0.55
CA TRP A 41 -10.82 -2.94 -1.00
C TRP A 41 -10.54 -4.34 -0.45
N VAL A 42 -9.92 -5.17 -1.27
CA VAL A 42 -9.52 -6.53 -0.91
C VAL A 42 -8.03 -6.70 -1.18
N ASP A 43 -7.31 -7.19 -0.18
CA ASP A 43 -5.94 -7.66 -0.35
C ASP A 43 -5.98 -9.13 -0.81
N ILE A 44 -5.23 -9.45 -1.87
CA ILE A 44 -5.19 -10.80 -2.46
C ILE A 44 -3.77 -11.32 -2.33
N GLY A 45 -3.52 -12.02 -1.22
CA GLY A 45 -2.25 -12.70 -0.95
C GLY A 45 -2.36 -14.23 -1.03
N ARG A 46 -3.59 -14.78 -1.03
CA ARG A 46 -3.87 -16.22 -0.98
C ARG A 46 -4.90 -16.65 -2.03
N LEU A 47 -4.92 -17.95 -2.33
CA LEU A 47 -5.83 -18.52 -3.33
C LEU A 47 -7.30 -18.34 -2.95
N ASP A 48 -7.65 -18.53 -1.68
CA ASP A 48 -9.01 -18.36 -1.17
C ASP A 48 -9.51 -16.91 -1.26
N GLU A 49 -8.61 -15.92 -1.10
CA GLU A 49 -8.90 -14.50 -1.29
C GLU A 49 -9.14 -14.18 -2.77
N LEU A 50 -8.35 -14.77 -3.67
CA LEU A 50 -8.54 -14.63 -5.12
C LEU A 50 -9.89 -15.22 -5.55
N GLU A 51 -10.21 -16.43 -5.10
CA GLU A 51 -11.50 -17.08 -5.39
C GLU A 51 -12.68 -16.27 -4.84
N ARG A 52 -12.53 -15.67 -3.64
CA ARG A 52 -13.54 -14.75 -3.09
C ARG A 52 -13.72 -13.53 -3.99
N ALA A 53 -12.64 -12.86 -4.37
CA ALA A 53 -12.70 -11.69 -5.24
C ALA A 53 -13.37 -12.01 -6.60
N GLN A 54 -13.11 -13.19 -7.17
CA GLN A 54 -13.76 -13.65 -8.41
C GLN A 54 -15.27 -13.90 -8.26
N ARG A 55 -15.72 -14.37 -7.09
CA ARG A 55 -17.16 -14.54 -6.80
C ARG A 55 -17.86 -13.21 -6.57
N GLU A 56 -17.19 -12.27 -5.91
CA GLU A 56 -17.72 -10.93 -5.61
C GLU A 56 -17.74 -10.03 -6.86
N TRP A 57 -16.78 -10.21 -7.77
CA TRP A 57 -16.71 -9.56 -9.09
C TRP A 57 -16.74 -10.59 -10.24
N PRO A 58 -17.90 -11.22 -10.52
CA PRO A 58 -18.05 -12.02 -11.72
C PRO A 58 -17.80 -11.13 -12.93
N ARG A 59 -17.04 -11.61 -13.93
CA ARG A 59 -16.86 -10.87 -15.17
C ARG A 59 -18.24 -10.56 -15.76
N GLU A 60 -18.58 -9.27 -15.88
CA GLU A 60 -19.69 -8.86 -16.73
C GLU A 60 -19.34 -9.30 -18.15
N VAL A 61 -20.08 -10.28 -18.66
CA VAL A 61 -20.05 -10.60 -20.09
C VAL A 61 -20.79 -9.46 -20.77
N GLN A 62 -20.03 -8.53 -21.35
CA GLN A 62 -20.55 -7.55 -22.28
C GLN A 62 -20.73 -8.18 -23.66
#